data_AF-A0A9D5IJB1-F1
#
_entry.id   AF-A0A9D5IJB1-F1
#
_cell.length_a   1.000
_cell.length_b   1.000
_cell.length_c   1.000
_cell.angle_alpha   90.00
_cell.angle_beta   90.00
_cell.angle_gamma   90.00
#
_symmetry.space_group_name_H-M   'P 1'
#
loop_
_entity.id
_entity.type
_entity.pdbx_description
1 polymer ?
#
loop_
_entity_poly.entity_id
_entity_poly.type
_entity_poly.pdbx_seq_one_letter_code
_entity_poly.pdbx_strand_id
1 'polypeptide(L)'
;MTSCGARARDRTVFFVANPVLWPAWPFLPLVRRTSGHEELGVLFDSRSAGLTGYSATVFATNLFTLPAKLNEFLALPHETFDSAEELVDANWLVD
;
A
#
# COMPACT_ATOMS: atom_id res chain seq x y z
N MET A 1 26.46 0.88 -7.47
CA MET A 1 25.83 1.45 -6.26
C MET A 1 24.34 1.61 -6.55
N THR A 2 23.51 0.69 -6.09
CA THR A 2 22.05 0.91 -6.09
C THR A 2 21.74 1.94 -5.03
N SER A 3 21.07 3.03 -5.42
CA SER A 3 20.68 4.10 -4.49
C SER A 3 19.66 3.57 -3.47
N CYS A 4 19.55 4.24 -2.32
CA CYS A 4 18.56 3.90 -1.29
C CYS A 4 17.13 3.84 -1.86
N GLY A 5 16.80 4.74 -2.80
CA GLY A 5 15.51 4.78 -3.49
C GLY A 5 15.24 3.56 -4.37
N ALA A 6 16.23 3.05 -5.10
CA ALA A 6 16.08 1.83 -5.90
C ALA A 6 15.75 0.62 -5.00
N ARG A 7 16.44 0.50 -3.86
CA ARG A 7 16.18 -0.57 -2.88
C ARG A 7 14.79 -0.47 -2.26
N ALA A 8 14.29 0.73 -1.98
CA ALA A 8 12.94 0.92 -1.42
C ALA A 8 11.84 0.49 -2.40
N ARG A 9 12.03 0.75 -3.70
CA ARG A 9 11.11 0.33 -4.77
C ARG A 9 11.05 -1.19 -4.89
N ASP A 10 12.21 -1.86 -5.04
CA ASP A 10 12.28 -3.32 -5.14
C ASP A 10 11.66 -4.00 -3.90
N ARG A 11 11.95 -3.47 -2.72
CA ARG A 11 11.36 -3.94 -1.45
C ARG A 11 9.85 -3.80 -1.46
N THR A 12 9.32 -2.67 -1.94
CA THR A 12 7.87 -2.45 -2.00
C THR A 12 7.19 -3.45 -2.92
N VAL A 13 7.71 -3.64 -4.15
CA VAL A 13 7.18 -4.65 -5.08
C VAL A 13 7.19 -6.04 -4.44
N PHE A 14 8.28 -6.41 -3.76
CA PHE A 14 8.38 -7.68 -3.06
C PHE A 14 7.31 -7.86 -1.97
N PHE A 15 7.04 -6.84 -1.15
CA PHE A 15 5.97 -6.93 -0.15
C PHE A 15 4.59 -7.01 -0.80
N VAL A 16 4.28 -6.20 -1.82
CA VAL A 16 2.97 -6.22 -2.51
C VAL A 16 2.69 -7.59 -3.15
N ALA A 17 3.73 -8.25 -3.69
CA ALA A 17 3.61 -9.59 -4.24
C ALA A 17 3.37 -10.67 -3.16
N ASN A 18 3.81 -10.44 -1.92
CA ASN A 18 3.85 -11.45 -0.86
C ASN A 18 3.13 -11.00 0.44
N PRO A 19 1.77 -11.04 0.50
CA PRO A 19 1.00 -10.66 1.68
C PRO A 19 1.36 -11.39 2.99
N VAL A 20 1.87 -12.63 2.89
CA VAL A 20 2.33 -13.42 4.05
C VAL A 20 3.49 -12.75 4.80
N LEU A 21 4.19 -11.80 4.18
CA LEU A 21 5.31 -11.10 4.78
C LEU A 21 4.89 -9.80 5.46
N TRP A 22 3.62 -9.40 5.38
CA TRP A 22 3.17 -8.11 5.90
C TRP A 22 3.21 -8.07 7.43
N PRO A 23 3.97 -7.15 8.05
CA PRO A 23 4.09 -7.10 9.51
C PRO A 23 2.78 -6.82 10.24
N ALA A 24 1.85 -6.12 9.57
CA ALA A 24 0.55 -5.71 10.11
C ALA A 24 -0.60 -6.36 9.34
N TRP A 25 -0.43 -7.60 8.85
CA TRP A 25 -1.47 -8.32 8.12
C TRP A 25 -2.84 -8.21 8.84
N PRO A 26 -3.93 -7.83 8.14
CA PRO A 26 -4.11 -7.83 6.69
C PRO A 26 -3.75 -6.51 5.98
N PHE A 27 -2.94 -5.65 6.60
CA PHE A 27 -2.60 -4.32 6.10
C PHE A 27 -1.09 -4.16 5.81
N LEU A 28 -0.76 -3.50 4.70
CA LEU A 28 0.60 -3.06 4.39
C LEU A 28 0.64 -1.52 4.36
N PRO A 29 1.27 -0.89 5.37
CA PRO A 29 1.46 0.56 5.39
C PRO A 29 2.41 1.01 4.29
N LEU A 30 2.06 2.12 3.67
CA LEU A 30 2.82 2.78 2.62
C LEU A 30 2.95 4.27 2.92
N VAL A 31 4.04 4.85 2.44
CA VAL A 31 4.29 6.28 2.51
C VAL A 31 4.59 6.78 1.10
N ARG A 32 3.93 7.86 0.71
CA ARG A 32 4.27 8.64 -0.48
C ARG A 32 4.83 9.98 -0.05
N ARG A 33 6.09 10.23 -0.39
CA ARG A 33 6.79 11.47 -0.04
C ARG A 33 6.74 12.43 -1.24
N THR A 34 6.09 13.57 -1.07
CA THR A 34 6.06 14.69 -2.02
C THR A 34 6.80 15.87 -1.40
N SER A 35 7.23 16.87 -2.18
CA SER A 35 8.14 17.96 -1.76
C SER A 35 7.74 18.68 -0.46
N GLY A 36 8.13 18.14 0.70
CA GLY A 36 7.82 18.66 2.04
C GLY A 36 6.61 18.03 2.73
N HIS A 37 5.91 17.07 2.12
CA HIS A 37 4.73 16.42 2.68
C HIS A 37 4.81 14.89 2.59
N GLU A 38 4.33 14.23 3.64
CA GLU A 38 4.18 12.78 3.68
C GLU A 38 2.69 12.42 3.62
N GLU A 39 2.35 11.56 2.68
CA GLU A 39 1.03 10.98 2.55
C GLU A 39 1.09 9.54 3.04
N LEU A 40 0.11 9.16 3.86
CA LEU A 40 0.00 7.82 4.43
C LEU A 40 -1.07 7.03 3.68
N GLY A 41 -0.72 5.79 3.38
CA GLY A 41 -1.59 4.87 2.66
C GLY A 41 -1.51 3.48 3.25
N VAL A 42 -2.55 2.69 3.00
CA VAL A 42 -2.62 1.29 3.39
C VAL A 42 -3.10 0.47 2.21
N LEU A 43 -2.34 -0.56 1.85
CA LEU A 43 -2.84 -1.69 1.06
C LEU A 43 -3.55 -2.67 2.00
N PHE A 44 -4.60 -3.31 1.48
CA PHE A 44 -5.33 -4.36 2.16
C PHE A 44 -5.21 -5.66 1.36
N ASP A 45 -5.07 -6.80 2.04
CA ASP A 45 -4.99 -8.12 1.41
C ASP A 45 -6.39 -8.57 0.92
N SER A 46 -6.83 -7.89 -0.14
CA SER A 46 -8.10 -8.10 -0.81
C SER A 46 -8.22 -9.50 -1.40
N ARG A 47 -7.11 -10.13 -1.79
CA ARG A 47 -7.07 -11.50 -2.33
C ARG A 47 -7.53 -12.50 -1.27
N SER A 48 -6.98 -12.43 -0.05
CA SER A 48 -7.39 -13.29 1.07
C SER A 48 -8.82 -13.00 1.52
N ALA A 49 -9.33 -11.78 1.28
CA ALA A 49 -10.72 -11.40 1.53
C ALA A 49 -11.69 -11.79 0.39
N GLY A 50 -11.21 -12.37 -0.71
CA GLY A 50 -12.04 -12.70 -1.87
C GLY A 50 -12.53 -11.50 -2.68
N LEU A 51 -11.93 -10.32 -2.49
CA LEU A 51 -12.22 -9.09 -3.21
C LEU A 51 -11.26 -8.94 -4.39
N THR A 52 -11.78 -9.03 -5.61
CA THR A 52 -11.00 -8.81 -6.83
C THR A 52 -10.92 -7.32 -7.17
N GLY A 53 -9.89 -6.92 -7.92
CA GLY A 53 -9.71 -5.52 -8.36
C GLY A 53 -9.10 -4.58 -7.33
N TYR A 54 -8.84 -5.04 -6.10
CA TYR A 54 -8.25 -4.24 -5.02
C TYR A 54 -6.81 -4.64 -4.65
N SER A 55 -6.17 -5.50 -5.45
CA SER A 55 -4.87 -6.10 -5.09
C SER A 55 -3.70 -5.12 -5.10
N ALA A 56 -3.87 -3.98 -5.78
CA ALA A 56 -2.94 -2.86 -5.81
C ALA A 56 -3.69 -1.54 -5.56
N THR A 57 -4.61 -1.54 -4.58
CA THR A 57 -5.34 -0.34 -4.15
C THR A 57 -4.76 0.21 -2.85
N VAL A 58 -4.38 1.48 -2.86
CA VAL A 58 -3.89 2.22 -1.69
C VAL A 58 -5.04 3.07 -1.13
N PHE A 59 -5.47 2.77 0.09
CA PHE A 59 -6.45 3.57 0.82
C PHE A 59 -5.72 4.67 1.59
N ALA A 60 -6.11 5.94 1.39
CA ALA A 60 -5.50 7.11 2.02
C ALA A 60 -5.92 7.20 3.49
N THR A 61 -5.13 6.60 4.38
CA THR A 61 -5.38 6.54 5.81
C THR A 61 -4.12 6.18 6.59
N ASN A 62 -4.17 6.37 7.90
CA ASN A 62 -3.15 5.89 8.83
C ASN A 62 -3.58 4.52 9.37
N LEU A 63 -2.63 3.57 9.46
CA LEU A 63 -2.83 2.25 10.05
C LEU A 63 -3.47 2.30 11.45
N PHE A 64 -3.15 3.33 12.24
CA PHE A 64 -3.67 3.49 13.61
C PHE A 64 -5.07 4.12 13.67
N THR A 65 -5.63 4.56 12.54
CA THR A 65 -6.94 5.23 12.45
C THR A 65 -7.88 4.52 11.49
N LEU A 66 -7.71 3.20 11.31
CA LEU A 66 -8.56 2.41 10.42
C LEU A 66 -10.01 2.35 10.94
N PRO A 67 -11.02 2.48 10.06
CA PRO A 67 -12.40 2.22 10.41
C PRO A 67 -12.60 0.78 10.91
N ALA A 68 -13.51 0.60 11.87
CA ALA A 68 -13.77 -0.71 12.46
C ALA A 68 -14.55 -1.66 11.52
N LYS A 69 -15.22 -1.11 10.49
CA LYS A 69 -16.04 -1.89 9.56
C LYS A 69 -15.41 -1.91 8.17
N LEU A 70 -15.44 -3.08 7.53
CA LEU A 70 -14.90 -3.27 6.18
C LEU A 70 -15.54 -2.32 5.15
N ASN A 71 -16.85 -2.12 5.19
CA ASN A 71 -17.52 -1.21 4.25
C ASN A 71 -17.10 0.26 4.42
N GLU A 72 -16.79 0.66 5.65
CA GLU A 72 -16.29 2.02 5.94
C GLU A 72 -14.84 2.16 5.46
N PHE A 73 -14.03 1.11 5.64
CA PHE A 73 -12.66 1.05 5.10
C PHE A 73 -12.63 1.12 3.56
N LEU A 74 -13.45 0.30 2.88
CA LEU A 74 -13.52 0.27 1.41
C LEU A 74 -14.05 1.58 0.81
N ALA A 75 -14.76 2.40 1.60
CA ALA A 75 -15.26 3.71 1.19
C ALA A 75 -14.25 4.85 1.39
N LEU A 76 -13.08 4.59 1.99
CA LEU A 76 -12.02 5.59 2.12
C LEU A 76 -11.55 6.08 0.75
N PRO A 77 -11.08 7.34 0.63
CA PRO A 77 -10.40 7.78 -0.57
C PRO A 77 -9.25 6.83 -0.90
N HIS A 78 -9.15 6.41 -2.16
CA HIS A 78 -8.15 5.43 -2.57
C HIS A 78 -7.70 5.63 -4.02
N GLU A 79 -6.50 5.13 -4.30
CA GLU A 79 -5.91 5.05 -5.63
C GLU A 79 -5.76 3.56 -5.98
N THR A 80 -6.30 3.16 -7.13
CA THR A 80 -6.18 1.79 -7.64
C THR A 80 -5.21 1.78 -8.80
N PHE A 81 -4.22 0.88 -8.73
CA PHE A 81 -3.22 0.67 -9.76
C PHE A 81 -3.42 -0.71 -10.41
N ASP A 82 -2.91 -0.89 -11.62
CA ASP A 82 -2.97 -2.19 -12.31
C ASP A 82 -1.89 -3.15 -11.81
N SER A 83 -0.82 -2.63 -11.19
CA SER A 83 0.34 -3.42 -10.76
C SER A 83 1.08 -2.84 -9.54
N ALA A 84 1.97 -3.64 -8.96
CA ALA A 84 2.87 -3.17 -7.90
C ALA A 84 3.89 -2.16 -8.44
N GLU A 85 4.29 -2.33 -9.71
CA GLU A 85 5.19 -1.45 -10.44
C GLU A 85 4.60 -0.05 -10.61
N GLU A 86 3.33 0.05 -11.00
CA GLU A 86 2.63 1.34 -11.09
C GLU A 86 2.48 2.03 -9.74
N LEU A 87 2.22 1.26 -8.68
CA LEU A 87 2.16 1.78 -7.31
C LEU A 87 3.49 2.40 -6.90
N VAL A 88 4.62 1.75 -7.17
CA VAL A 88 5.95 2.33 -6.87
C VAL A 88 6.32 3.47 -7.80
N ASP A 89 5.85 3.48 -9.05
CA ASP A 89 5.98 4.61 -9.98
C ASP A 89 5.23 5.85 -9.48
N ALA A 90 4.08 5.64 -8.82
CA ALA A 90 3.34 6.67 -8.08
C ALA A 90 4.02 7.05 -6.73
N ASN A 91 5.22 6.52 -6.46
CA ASN A 91 6.04 6.79 -5.29
C ASN A 91 5.43 6.34 -3.95
N TRP A 92 4.46 5.42 -3.97
CA TRP A 92 4.03 4.70 -2.77
C TRP A 92 5.06 3.64 -2.43
N LEU A 93 5.67 3.74 -1.25
CA LEU A 93 6.77 2.87 -0.83
C LEU A 93 6.53 2.36 0.59
N VAL A 94 6.98 1.14 0.87
CA VAL A 94 7.13 0.69 2.27
C VAL A 94 8.33 1.41 2.89
N ASP A 95 8.22 1.79 4.17
CA ASP A 95 9.30 2.43 4.94
C ASP A 95 10.32 1.42 5.49
#